data_AF-Q2JDR6-F1
#
_entry.id   AF-Q2JDR6-F1
#
_cell.length_a   1.000
_cell.length_b   1.000
_cell.length_c   1.000
_cell.angle_alpha   90.00
_cell.angle_beta   90.00
_cell.angle_gamma   90.00
#
_symmetry.space_group_name_H-M   'P 1'
#
loop_
_entity.id
_entity.type
_entity.pdbx_description
1 polymer ?
#
loop_
_entity_poly.entity_id
_entity_poly.type
_entity_poly.pdbx_seq_one_letter_code
_entity_poly.pdbx_strand_id
1 'polypeptide(L)'
;MSVGNPSTRRHLFAAFGGRCGYCLTAAADHLDHLVPRAAGGTNSRFNLIPACTPCGTSKGALSVAEWVARRAAGTLTTGAGAPPVPVYRVPMKPVNHRPIAA
;
A
#
# COMPACT_ATOMS: atom_id res chain seq x y z
N MET A 1 8.82 1.94 14.43
CA MET A 1 9.77 0.90 13.98
C MET A 1 9.97 1.04 12.47
N SER A 2 11.09 1.65 12.07
CA SER A 2 11.43 1.89 10.65
C SER A 2 12.00 0.62 10.02
N VAL A 3 11.75 0.39 8.73
CA VAL A 3 12.10 -0.85 8.02
C VAL A 3 13.59 -0.95 7.64
N GLY A 4 14.42 -0.03 8.15
CA GLY A 4 15.88 -0.12 8.08
C GLY A 4 16.50 -1.29 8.88
N ASN A 5 15.71 -2.01 9.68
CA ASN A 5 16.15 -3.25 10.32
C ASN A 5 15.88 -4.45 9.39
N PRO A 6 16.91 -5.23 9.00
CA PRO A 6 16.77 -6.43 8.15
C PRO A 6 15.71 -7.43 8.65
N SER A 7 15.52 -7.49 9.97
CA SER A 7 14.54 -8.34 10.64
C SER A 7 13.10 -7.97 10.28
N THR A 8 12.81 -6.68 10.10
CA THR A 8 11.48 -6.17 9.74
C THR A 8 11.10 -6.57 8.32
N ARG A 9 12.06 -6.49 7.38
CA ARG A 9 11.84 -6.96 6.00
C ARG A 9 11.54 -8.45 5.98
N ARG A 10 12.39 -9.28 6.60
CA ARG A 10 12.16 -10.74 6.65
C ARG A 10 10.82 -11.09 7.30
N HIS A 11 10.42 -10.38 8.35
CA HIS A 11 9.14 -10.58 9.01
C HIS A 11 7.95 -10.25 8.10
N LEU A 12 8.01 -9.15 7.33
CA LEU A 12 6.96 -8.81 6.35
C LEU A 12 6.83 -9.88 5.26
N PHE A 13 7.94 -10.37 4.70
CA PHE A 13 7.87 -11.46 3.71
C PHE A 13 7.29 -12.75 4.31
N ALA A 14 7.71 -13.10 5.53
CA ALA A 14 7.20 -14.28 6.23
C ALA A 14 5.70 -14.17 6.54
N ALA A 15 5.21 -13.00 6.95
CA ALA A 15 3.80 -12.76 7.25
C ALA A 15 2.88 -12.98 6.03
N PHE A 16 3.40 -12.78 4.81
CA PHE A 16 2.69 -13.02 3.55
C PHE A 16 3.04 -14.38 2.91
N GLY A 17 3.75 -15.26 3.63
CA GLY A 17 4.18 -16.55 3.11
C GLY A 17 5.08 -16.46 1.88
N GLY A 18 5.84 -15.38 1.74
CA GLY A 18 6.70 -15.10 0.58
C GLY A 18 5.95 -14.69 -0.69
N ARG A 19 4.64 -14.44 -0.62
CA ARG A 19 3.81 -14.06 -1.77
C ARG A 19 3.58 -12.56 -1.85
N CYS A 20 3.27 -12.08 -3.05
CA CYS A 20 2.87 -10.71 -3.31
C CYS A 20 1.56 -10.40 -2.59
N GLY A 21 1.54 -9.37 -1.74
CA GLY A 21 0.35 -8.92 -1.02
C GLY A 21 -0.71 -8.25 -1.90
N TYR A 22 -0.41 -7.99 -3.18
CA TYR A 22 -1.38 -7.47 -4.14
C TYR A 22 -2.09 -8.57 -4.93
N CYS A 23 -1.34 -9.38 -5.69
CA CYS A 23 -1.93 -10.39 -6.57
C CYS A 23 -2.09 -11.76 -5.91
N LEU A 24 -1.37 -12.04 -4.81
CA LEU A 24 -1.33 -13.32 -4.10
C LEU A 24 -0.90 -14.55 -4.93
N THR A 25 -0.59 -14.36 -6.22
CA THR A 25 -0.22 -15.45 -7.16
C THR A 25 1.28 -15.59 -7.35
N ALA A 26 2.03 -14.49 -7.33
CA ALA A 26 3.48 -14.49 -7.55
C ALA A 26 4.24 -14.38 -6.23
N ALA A 27 5.50 -14.83 -6.24
CA ALA A 27 6.44 -14.57 -5.15
C ALA A 27 6.71 -13.05 -5.06
N ALA A 28 6.77 -12.54 -3.83
CA ALA A 28 7.24 -11.17 -3.63
C ALA A 28 8.76 -11.13 -3.76
N ASP A 29 9.29 -10.04 -4.31
CA ASP A 29 10.73 -9.81 -4.47
C ASP A 29 11.19 -8.48 -3.82
N HIS A 30 10.28 -7.50 -3.67
CA HIS A 30 10.54 -6.23 -3.02
C HIS A 30 9.42 -5.84 -2.03
N LEU A 31 9.66 -4.75 -1.28
CA LEU A 31 8.62 -4.11 -0.48
C LEU A 31 8.17 -2.86 -1.24
N ASP A 32 6.87 -2.72 -1.42
CA ASP A 32 6.24 -1.54 -2.01
C ASP A 32 5.57 -0.68 -0.94
N HIS A 33 5.47 0.61 -1.20
CA HIS A 33 4.78 1.55 -0.30
C HIS A 33 3.30 1.65 -0.67
N LEU A 34 2.41 1.36 0.28
CA LEU A 34 0.96 1.49 0.09
C LEU A 34 0.59 2.94 -0.25
N VAL A 35 1.12 3.90 0.52
CA VAL A 35 1.15 5.32 0.17
C VAL A 35 2.49 5.61 -0.49
N PRO A 36 2.53 6.04 -1.77
CA PRO A 36 3.76 6.39 -2.46
C PRO A 36 4.58 7.44 -1.70
N ARG A 37 5.91 7.37 -1.77
CA ARG A 37 6.77 8.40 -1.13
C ARG A 37 6.50 9.81 -1.64
N ALA A 38 6.18 9.95 -2.93
CA ALA A 38 5.81 11.24 -3.52
C ALA A 38 4.54 11.85 -2.90
N ALA A 39 3.67 11.02 -2.31
CA ALA A 39 2.46 11.43 -1.60
C ALA A 39 2.67 11.48 -0.06
N GLY A 40 3.91 11.47 0.43
CA GLY A 40 4.23 11.53 1.87
C GLY A 40 4.28 10.17 2.58
N GLY A 41 4.33 9.05 1.84
CA GLY A 41 4.43 7.71 2.42
C GLY A 41 5.68 7.47 3.26
N THR A 42 5.51 6.86 4.43
CA THR A 42 6.62 6.55 5.36
C THR A 42 7.24 5.18 5.11
N ASN A 43 8.47 4.96 5.57
CA ASN A 43 9.12 3.63 5.62
C ASN A 43 8.69 2.82 6.86
N SER A 44 7.47 3.03 7.34
CA SER A 44 6.91 2.27 8.45
C SER A 44 6.47 0.90 7.97
N ARG A 45 6.60 -0.12 8.83
CA ARG A 45 6.09 -1.47 8.54
C ARG A 45 4.59 -1.50 8.18
N PHE A 46 3.84 -0.49 8.64
CA PHE A 46 2.41 -0.35 8.34
C PHE A 46 2.12 0.24 6.97
N ASN A 47 3.12 0.86 6.32
CA ASN A 47 3.00 1.42 4.97
C ASN A 47 3.71 0.56 3.93
N LEU A 48 4.31 -0.57 4.32
CA LEU A 48 5.03 -1.45 3.41
C LEU A 48 4.31 -2.78 3.24
N ILE A 49 4.31 -3.27 2.01
CA ILE A 49 3.73 -4.55 1.64
C ILE A 49 4.69 -5.32 0.72
N PRO A 50 4.86 -6.64 0.88
CA PRO A 50 5.60 -7.45 -0.08
C PRO A 50 4.92 -7.41 -1.44
N ALA A 51 5.68 -7.08 -2.49
CA ALA A 51 5.17 -6.99 -3.85
C ALA A 51 6.09 -7.74 -4.82
N CYS A 52 5.49 -8.28 -5.88
CA CYS A 52 6.22 -8.78 -7.03
C CYS A 52 6.50 -7.63 -8.01
N THR A 53 7.60 -7.72 -8.76
CA THR A 53 7.99 -6.76 -9.80
C THR A 53 6.83 -6.30 -10.69
N PRO A 54 6.01 -7.17 -11.31
CA PRO A 54 4.95 -6.71 -12.21
C PRO A 54 3.87 -5.88 -11.49
N CYS A 55 3.50 -6.21 -10.25
CA CYS A 55 2.54 -5.41 -9.49
C CYS A 55 3.16 -4.08 -9.03
N GLY A 56 4.41 -4.11 -8.54
CA GLY A 56 5.12 -2.91 -8.11
C GLY A 56 5.30 -1.91 -9.25
N THR A 57 5.73 -2.35 -10.43
CA THR A 57 5.89 -1.51 -11.61
C THR A 57 4.53 -1.00 -12.15
N SER A 58 3.50 -1.86 -12.15
CA SER A 58 2.15 -1.50 -12.56
C SER A 58 1.52 -0.44 -11.65
N LYS A 59 1.75 -0.51 -10.33
CA LYS A 59 1.27 0.50 -9.38
C LYS A 59 2.08 1.80 -9.49
N GLY A 60 3.41 1.70 -9.48
CA GLY A 60 4.29 2.85 -9.52
C GLY A 60 3.95 3.90 -8.45
N ALA A 61 3.76 5.14 -8.88
CA ALA A 61 3.44 6.28 -8.02
C ALA A 61 1.93 6.47 -7.75
N LEU A 62 1.08 5.54 -8.19
CA LEU A 62 -0.35 5.60 -7.92
C LEU A 62 -0.65 5.19 -6.47
N SER A 63 -1.70 5.78 -5.90
CA SER A 63 -2.31 5.19 -4.71
C SER A 63 -2.88 3.81 -5.03
N VAL A 64 -2.98 2.94 -4.02
CA VAL A 64 -3.57 1.60 -4.20
C VAL A 64 -4.99 1.69 -4.76
N ALA A 65 -5.78 2.66 -4.31
CA ALA A 65 -7.14 2.87 -4.77
C ALA A 65 -7.20 3.20 -6.28
N GLU A 66 -6.38 4.15 -6.74
CA GLU A 66 -6.31 4.51 -8.16
C GLU A 66 -5.80 3.34 -9.01
N TRP A 67 -4.78 2.63 -8.52
CA TRP A 67 -4.22 1.49 -9.22
C TRP A 67 -5.25 0.37 -9.39
N VAL A 68 -5.99 0.03 -8.34
CA VAL A 68 -7.07 -0.96 -8.38
C VAL A 68 -8.19 -0.51 -9.32
N ALA A 69 -8.61 0.75 -9.27
CA ALA A 69 -9.62 1.29 -10.17
C ALA A 69 -9.21 1.17 -11.65
N ARG A 70 -7.95 1.51 -11.99
CA ARG A 70 -7.42 1.37 -13.35
C ARG A 70 -7.34 -0.09 -13.81
N ARG A 71 -6.95 -1.01 -12.92
CA ARG A 71 -6.96 -2.45 -13.20
C ARG A 71 -8.37 -2.99 -13.43
N ALA A 72 -9.33 -2.57 -12.62
CA ALA A 72 -10.73 -2.95 -12.78
C ALA A 72 -11.33 -2.42 -14.09
N ALA A 73 -10.92 -1.23 -14.53
CA ALA A 73 -11.30 -0.64 -15.80
C ALA A 73 -10.56 -1.23 -17.03
N GLY A 74 -9.71 -2.24 -16.85
CA GLY A 74 -8.94 -2.86 -17.95
C GLY A 74 -7.88 -1.94 -18.58
N THR A 75 -7.54 -0.82 -17.95
CA THR A 75 -6.53 0.11 -18.47
C THR A 75 -5.14 -0.37 -18.08
N LEU A 76 -4.26 -0.58 -19.07
CA LEU A 76 -2.85 -0.94 -18.83
C LEU A 76 -2.16 0.20 -18.07
N THR A 77 -1.76 -0.09 -16.83
CA THR A 77 -1.04 0.86 -15.98
C THR A 77 0.45 0.74 -16.25
N THR A 78 0.94 1.43 -17.28
CA THR A 78 2.36 1.77 -17.40
C THR A 78 2.60 3.05 -16.61
N GLY A 79 3.54 3.01 -15.67
CA GLY A 79 3.68 3.96 -14.55
C GLY A 79 4.12 5.39 -14.89
N ALA A 80 3.39 6.09 -15.76
CA ALA A 80 3.53 7.52 -16.01
C ALA A 80 2.16 8.20 -15.83
N GLY A 81 2.11 9.24 -14.99
CA GLY A 81 0.91 10.04 -14.79
C GLY A 81 0.29 9.80 -13.42
N ALA A 82 0.88 10.46 -12.41
CA ALA A 82 0.15 10.85 -11.21
C ALA A 82 -0.86 11.94 -11.62
N PRO A 83 -2.18 11.68 -11.61
CA PRO A 83 -3.17 12.75 -11.61
C PRO A 83 -3.12 13.48 -10.25
N PRO A 84 -3.65 14.71 -10.16
CA PRO A 84 -3.74 15.42 -8.88
C PRO A 84 -4.51 14.58 -7.87
N VAL A 85 -3.99 14.54 -6.64
CA VAL A 85 -4.54 13.82 -5.50
C VAL A 85 -6.06 14.05 -5.36
N PRO A 86 -6.91 13.01 -5.41
CA PRO A 86 -8.30 13.18 -5.03
C PRO A 86 -8.38 13.36 -3.52
N VAL A 87 -8.99 14.45 -3.07
CA VAL A 87 -9.25 14.71 -1.64
C VAL A 87 -10.44 13.85 -1.22
N TYR A 88 -10.20 12.60 -0.83
CA TYR A 88 -11.24 11.76 -0.26
C TYR A 88 -11.57 12.23 1.16
N ARG A 89 -12.70 12.92 1.33
CA ARG A 89 -13.33 13.12 2.64
C ARG A 89 -13.99 11.82 3.04
N VAL A 90 -13.34 11.05 3.90
CA VAL A 90 -13.97 9.89 4.55
C VAL A 90 -15.05 10.46 5.48
N PRO A 91 -16.34 10.14 5.30
CA PRO A 91 -17.36 10.49 6.28
C PRO A 91 -17.08 9.69 7.55
N MET A 92 -16.40 10.30 8.52
CA MET A 92 -16.31 9.75 9.86
C MET A 92 -17.73 9.74 10.44
N LYS A 93 -18.25 8.56 10.78
CA LYS A 93 -19.45 8.50 11.64
C LYS A 93 -19.04 9.03 13.02
N PRO A 94 -19.83 9.92 13.64
CA PRO A 94 -19.56 10.33 15.01
C PRO A 94 -19.61 9.10 15.92
N VAL A 95 -18.51 8.83 16.61
CA VAL A 95 -18.45 7.82 17.67
C VAL A 95 -18.92 8.48 18.95
N ASN A 96 -20.05 8.01 19.48
CA ASN A 96 -20.49 8.39 20.81
C ASN A 96 -19.58 7.72 21.84
N HIS A 97 -18.59 8.46 22.33
CA HIS A 97 -17.80 8.04 23.47
C HIS A 97 -18.68 8.09 24.72
N ARG A 98 -18.99 6.94 25.33
CA ARG A 98 -19.53 6.93 26.70
C ARG A 98 -18.39 7.34 27.63
N PRO A 99 -18.57 8.33 28.51
CA PRO A 99 -17.56 8.65 29.50
C PRO A 99 -17.32 7.43 30.39
N ILE A 100 -16.06 7.16 30.69
CA ILE A 100 -15.67 6.17 31.69
C ILE A 100 -16.06 6.80 33.04
N ALA A 101 -16.99 6.17 33.75
CA ALA A 101 -17.39 6.63 35.08
C ALA A 101 -16.19 6.52 36.05
N ALA A 102 -16.00 7.57 36.84
CA ALA A 102 -15.12 7.55 38.02
C ALA A 102 -15.89 7.00 39.22
#